data_AF-A0A925Z2J8-F1
#
_entry.id   AF-A0A925Z2J8-F1
#
_cell.length_a   1.000
_cell.length_b   1.000
_cell.length_c   1.000
_cell.angle_alpha   90.00
_cell.angle_beta   90.00
_cell.angle_gamma   90.00
#
_symmetry.space_group_name_H-M   'P 1'
#
loop_
_entity.id
_entity.type
_entity.pdbx_description
1 polymer ?
#
loop_
_entity_poly.entity_id
_entity_poly.type
_entity_poly.pdbx_seq_one_letter_code
_entity_poly.pdbx_strand_id
1 'polypeptide(L)' 'MTEAQRPSRFEAPLLQIDELSHGFFTRKGGVSTGLYSSLNCGFGSNDVRNAV' A
#
# COMPACT_ATOMS: atom_id res chain seq x y z
N MET A 1 -9.89 16.99 9.46
CA MET A 1 -9.78 15.66 8.83
C MET A 1 -8.43 15.63 8.14
N THR A 2 -7.46 14.89 8.67
CA THR A 2 -6.08 14.90 8.17
C THR A 2 -6.02 14.22 6.81
N GLU A 3 -5.37 14.86 5.85
CA GLU A 3 -5.12 14.30 4.52
C GLU A 3 -4.37 12.97 4.67
N ALA A 4 -4.97 11.87 4.22
CA ALA A 4 -4.35 10.56 4.29
C ALA A 4 -3.12 10.57 3.37
N GLN A 5 -1.92 10.53 3.94
CA GLN A 5 -0.69 10.52 3.18
C GLN A 5 -0.69 9.31 2.25
N ARG A 6 -0.57 9.56 0.94
CA ARG A 6 -0.49 8.48 -0.05
C ARG A 6 0.70 7.56 0.28
N PRO A 7 0.49 6.24 0.32
CA PRO A 7 1.57 5.31 0.62
C PRO A 7 2.69 5.42 -0.41
N SER A 8 3.93 5.28 0.05
CA SER A 8 5.10 5.34 -0.81
C SER A 8 5.05 4.22 -1.85
N ARG A 9 5.27 4.57 -3.12
CA ARG A 9 5.37 3.64 -4.25
C ARG A 9 6.67 3.89 -5.02
N PHE A 10 7.22 2.82 -5.57
CA PHE A 10 8.29 2.88 -6.56
C PHE A 10 7.70 2.62 -7.95
N GLU A 11 8.25 3.24 -8.98
CA GLU A 11 7.86 3.02 -10.37
C GLU A 11 9.04 2.48 -11.16
N ALA A 12 8.76 1.57 -12.09
CA ALA A 12 9.77 1.05 -13.00
C ALA A 12 9.82 1.93 -14.26
N PRO A 13 11.00 2.42 -14.69
CA PRO A 13 11.11 3.24 -15.90
C PRO A 13 10.51 2.59 -17.15
N LEU A 14 10.59 1.26 -17.26
CA LEU A 14 10.05 0.50 -18.40
C LEU A 14 8.52 0.48 -18.46
N LEU A 15 7.83 0.88 -17.39
CA LEU A 15 6.37 0.88 -17.29
C LEU A 15 5.78 2.30 -17.39
N GLN A 16 6.60 3.32 -17.69
CA GLN A 16 6.16 4.70 -17.86
C GLN A 16 5.37 4.83 -19.16
N ILE A 17 4.04 4.78 -19.03
CA ILE A 17 3.06 4.88 -20.10
C ILE A 17 2.09 6.00 -19.70
N ASP A 18 1.89 6.96 -20.60
CA ASP A 18 0.93 8.04 -20.38
C ASP A 18 -0.46 7.48 -20.08
N GLU A 19 -1.17 8.12 -19.15
CA GLU A 19 -2.51 7.73 -18.67
C GLU A 19 -2.62 6.40 -17.91
N LEU A 20 -1.54 5.61 -17.77
CA LEU A 20 -1.54 4.37 -16.97
C LEU A 20 -0.82 4.55 -15.62
N SER A 21 -1.60 4.64 -14.55
CA SER A 21 -1.05 4.65 -13.18
C SER A 21 -0.58 3.27 -12.75
N HIS A 22 0.68 3.17 -12.32
CA HIS A 22 1.27 1.94 -11.80
C HIS A 22 2.18 2.23 -10.60
N GLY A 23 2.60 1.18 -9.90
CA GLY A 23 3.59 1.30 -8.85
C GLY A 23 3.74 0.05 -7.98
N PHE A 24 4.91 -0.11 -7.41
CA PHE A 24 5.24 -1.12 -6.41
C PHE A 24 5.17 -0.47 -5.03
N PHE A 25 4.14 -0.80 -4.26
CA PHE A 25 3.97 -0.26 -2.92
C PHE A 25 4.94 -0.89 -1.92
N THR A 26 5.30 -0.12 -0.91
CA THR A 26 6.08 -0.60 0.24
C THR A 26 5.15 -1.03 1.38
N ARG A 27 5.71 -1.59 2.46
CA ARG A 27 4.93 -1.88 3.67
C ARG A 27 4.45 -0.64 4.46
N LYS A 28 4.85 0.59 4.09
CA LYS A 28 4.61 1.83 4.83
C LYS A 28 3.31 2.52 4.38
N GLY A 29 2.63 3.20 5.31
CA GLY A 29 1.48 4.06 5.01
C GLY A 29 0.12 3.36 5.06
N GLY A 30 0.03 2.19 5.70
CA GLY A 30 -1.24 1.54 6.00
C GLY A 30 -1.59 1.61 7.48
N VAL A 31 -2.60 0.84 7.89
CA VAL A 31 -3.18 0.88 9.25
C VAL A 31 -3.05 -0.45 10.02
N SER A 32 -2.55 -1.51 9.37
CA SER A 32 -2.26 -2.78 10.04
C SER A 32 -1.19 -2.61 11.13
N THR A 33 -1.21 -3.50 12.11
CA THR A 33 -0.33 -3.43 13.30
C THR A 33 0.40 -4.75 13.53
N GLY A 34 1.33 -4.78 14.49
CA GLY A 34 2.10 -5.98 14.84
C GLY A 34 2.86 -6.56 13.65
N LEU A 35 2.76 -7.88 13.45
CA LEU A 35 3.41 -8.61 12.36
C LEU A 35 3.03 -8.04 10.98
N TYR A 36 1.80 -7.59 10.82
CA TYR A 36 1.24 -7.09 9.55
C TYR A 36 1.50 -5.60 9.31
N SER A 37 2.14 -4.91 10.26
CA SER A 37 2.32 -3.46 10.14
C SER A 37 3.05 -3.07 8.84
N SER A 38 2.60 -2.14 7.99
CA SER A 38 1.43 -1.27 8.09
C SER A 38 0.46 -1.42 6.91
N LEU A 39 0.96 -1.62 5.69
CA LEU A 39 0.14 -1.68 4.47
C LEU A 39 -0.01 -3.13 3.97
N ASN A 40 -0.69 -3.94 4.77
CA ASN A 40 -1.04 -5.31 4.39
C ASN A 40 -2.27 -5.31 3.47
N CYS A 41 -2.16 -5.90 2.28
CA CYS A 41 -3.28 -6.06 1.34
C CYS A 41 -3.78 -7.52 1.24
N GLY A 42 -3.27 -8.40 2.11
CA GLY A 42 -3.58 -9.82 2.09
C GLY A 42 -4.94 -10.11 2.72
N PHE A 43 -6.03 -10.09 1.95
CA PHE A 43 -7.38 -10.40 2.45
C PHE A 43 -7.54 -11.80 3.06
N GLY A 44 -6.64 -12.73 2.75
CA GLY A 44 -6.58 -14.08 3.33
C GLY A 44 -5.58 -14.23 4.49
N SER A 45 -4.96 -13.14 4.95
CA SER A 45 -4.10 -13.15 6.13
C SER A 45 -4.94 -13.20 7.42
N ASN A 46 -4.30 -13.52 8.55
CA ASN A 46 -4.93 -13.46 9.89
C ASN A 46 -4.90 -12.03 10.49
N ASP A 47 -4.86 -11.00 9.64
CA ASP A 47 -4.90 -9.61 10.09
C ASP A 47 -6.33 -9.17 10.46
N VAL A 48 -6.45 -8.03 11.12
CA VAL A 48 -7.76 -7.46 11.46
C VAL A 48 -8.47 -7.05 10.17
N ARG A 49 -9.69 -7.54 9.96
CA ARG A 49 -10.39 -7.40 8.68
C ARG A 49 -10.64 -5.95 8.25
N ASN A 50 -10.73 -5.02 9.19
CA ASN A 50 -10.91 -3.60 8.90
C ASN A 50 -9.58 -2.86 8.64
N ALA A 51 -8.44 -3.52 8.79
CA ALA A 51 -7.12 -2.97 8.56
C ALA A 51 -6.53 -3.36 7.18
N VAL A 52 -7.22 -4.23 6.43
CA VAL A 52 -6.87 -4.73 5.09
C VAL A 52 -7.90 -4.25 4.07
#